data_AF-A0A812QLS3-F1
#
_entry.id   AF-A0A812QLS3-F1
#
_cell.length_a   1.000
_cell.length_b   1.000
_cell.length_c   1.000
_cell.angle_alpha   90.00
_cell.angle_beta   90.00
_cell.angle_gamma   90.00
#
_symmetry.space_group_name_H-M   'P 1'
#
loop_
_entity.id
_entity.type
_entity.pdbx_description
1 polymer ?
#
loop_
_entity_poly.entity_id
_entity_poly.type
_entity_poly.pdbx_seq_one_letter_code
_entity_poly.pdbx_strand_id
1 'polypeptide(L)'
;MGSEQSMPVATFSLGDSPVQLAATVLFHVPSAAKLRGSEPLDAYHTSIVVGQVEYSFSGQGIRETKPLVSHSMLKRETEVKIVGYTPYSGYQMVMLLNQFFPPATYDLLCKNCNSFSDCALFFLLGQRLEAKYSRMEKYGKTGQKRIGLMSGLRLLGMNYHPNPNSQNFQVEQVIDRVKAYKGPGRQDIHDGKSPTDPCCCHLFF
;
A
#
# COMPACT_ATOMS: atom_id res chain seq x y z
N MET A 1 10.93 -29.94 43.59
CA MET A 1 11.12 -30.39 42.19
C MET A 1 10.01 -29.75 41.37
N GLY A 2 10.37 -28.96 40.36
CA GLY A 2 9.40 -28.24 39.51
C GLY A 2 9.78 -26.77 39.31
N SER A 3 10.96 -26.52 38.74
CA SER A 3 11.33 -25.20 38.25
C SER A 3 10.58 -24.93 36.95
N GLU A 4 9.57 -24.06 36.97
CA GLU A 4 9.01 -23.45 35.77
C GLU A 4 10.11 -22.62 35.10
N GLN A 5 10.73 -23.19 34.07
CA GLN A 5 11.57 -22.45 33.15
C GLN A 5 10.67 -21.53 32.33
N SER A 6 10.49 -20.31 32.83
CA SER A 6 10.05 -19.15 32.06
C SER A 6 10.96 -19.02 30.84
N MET A 7 10.43 -19.38 29.66
CA MET A 7 11.06 -19.13 28.38
C MET A 7 11.27 -17.62 28.23
N PRO A 8 12.47 -17.15 27.86
CA PRO A 8 12.68 -15.73 27.62
C PRO A 8 11.82 -15.29 26.44
N VAL A 9 10.89 -14.37 26.70
CA VAL A 9 10.27 -13.56 25.64
C VAL A 9 11.42 -12.81 25.00
N ALA A 10 11.84 -13.24 23.82
CA ALA A 10 12.90 -12.61 23.08
C ALA A 10 12.47 -11.17 22.76
N THR A 11 12.96 -10.22 23.56
CA THR A 11 12.97 -8.81 23.21
C THR A 11 13.98 -8.65 22.09
N PHE A 12 13.55 -8.97 20.86
CA PHE A 12 14.31 -8.63 19.67
C PHE A 12 14.33 -7.10 19.57
N SER A 13 15.37 -6.45 20.07
CA SER A 13 15.75 -5.13 19.55
C SER A 13 16.48 -5.34 18.21
N LEU A 14 15.75 -5.85 17.22
CA LEU A 14 16.23 -5.88 15.84
C LEU A 14 16.12 -4.44 15.35
N GLY A 15 17.23 -3.85 14.91
CA GLY A 15 17.21 -2.53 14.30
C GLY A 15 16.14 -2.46 13.22
N ASP A 16 15.50 -1.29 13.09
CA ASP A 16 14.39 -1.09 12.19
C ASP A 16 14.72 -1.63 10.79
N SER A 17 13.83 -2.46 10.25
CA SER A 17 14.01 -3.02 8.91
C SER A 17 13.70 -1.96 7.86
N PRO A 18 14.50 -1.83 6.79
CA PRO A 18 14.15 -0.94 5.69
C PRO A 18 12.86 -1.43 5.03
N VAL A 19 11.94 -0.49 4.80
CA VAL A 19 10.75 -0.70 3.98
C VAL A 19 11.05 -0.13 2.61
N GLN A 20 10.94 -0.98 1.59
CA GLN A 20 11.10 -0.55 0.21
C GLN A 20 9.76 -0.61 -0.52
N LEU A 21 9.49 0.41 -1.33
CA LEU A 21 8.43 0.40 -2.32
C LEU A 21 9.05 0.04 -3.66
N ALA A 22 8.54 -1.01 -4.30
CA ALA A 22 8.82 -1.33 -5.69
C ALA A 22 7.63 -0.91 -6.56
N ALA A 23 7.89 -0.28 -7.70
CA ALA A 23 6.85 0.20 -8.60
C ALA A 23 7.26 0.05 -10.07
N THR A 24 6.36 -0.49 -10.90
CA THR A 24 6.56 -0.61 -12.35
C THR A 24 5.34 -0.09 -13.09
N VAL A 25 5.55 0.70 -14.14
CA VAL A 25 4.48 1.12 -15.04
C VAL A 25 4.03 -0.07 -15.90
N LEU A 26 2.77 -0.46 -15.79
CA LEU A 26 2.15 -1.52 -16.59
C LEU A 26 1.77 -1.02 -17.99
N PHE A 27 1.15 0.15 -18.07
CA PHE A 27 0.74 0.79 -19.31
C PHE A 27 0.35 2.25 -19.09
N HIS A 28 0.40 3.02 -20.17
CA HIS A 28 -0.10 4.39 -20.20
C HIS A 28 -1.53 4.37 -20.74
N VAL A 29 -2.50 4.80 -19.94
CA VAL A 29 -3.88 4.96 -20.40
C VAL A 29 -3.98 6.26 -21.20
N PRO A 30 -4.41 6.21 -22.48
CA PRO A 30 -4.71 7.41 -23.24
C PRO A 30 -5.87 8.16 -22.56
N SER A 31 -5.59 9.30 -21.93
CA SER A 31 -6.64 10.17 -21.41
C SER A 31 -7.25 10.98 -22.54
N ALA A 32 -8.59 11.10 -22.57
CA ALA A 32 -9.31 11.98 -23.51
C ALA A 32 -8.88 13.47 -23.40
N ALA A 33 -8.15 13.82 -22.33
CA ALA A 33 -7.50 15.13 -22.17
C ALA A 33 -6.27 15.34 -23.08
N LYS A 34 -5.94 14.40 -23.98
CA LYS A 34 -4.91 14.58 -25.03
C LYS A 34 -5.11 15.82 -25.94
N LEU A 35 -6.23 16.52 -25.84
CA LEU A 35 -6.43 17.82 -26.48
C LEU A 35 -5.76 19.01 -25.76
N ARG A 36 -5.27 18.87 -24.52
CA ARG A 36 -4.63 19.98 -23.77
C ARG A 36 -3.55 19.51 -22.78
N GLY A 37 -2.39 19.05 -23.27
CA GLY A 37 -1.14 19.03 -22.50
C GLY A 37 -1.14 18.28 -21.15
N SER A 38 -2.09 17.39 -20.87
CA SER A 38 -2.15 16.66 -19.62
C SER A 38 -1.23 15.44 -19.65
N GLU A 39 -0.44 15.24 -18.59
CA GLU A 39 0.36 14.03 -18.35
C GLU A 39 -0.45 12.74 -18.54
N PRO A 40 0.14 11.69 -19.14
CA PRO A 40 -0.51 10.39 -19.30
C PRO A 40 -0.97 9.83 -17.94
N LEU A 41 -2.06 9.06 -17.99
CA LEU A 41 -2.59 8.37 -16.82
C LEU A 41 -1.95 6.98 -16.75
N ASP A 42 -0.94 6.85 -15.91
CA ASP A 42 -0.17 5.61 -15.80
C ASP A 42 -0.82 4.61 -14.84
N ALA A 43 -0.86 3.35 -15.26
CA ALA A 43 -1.19 2.24 -14.40
C ALA A 43 0.09 1.66 -13.82
N TYR A 44 0.17 1.62 -12.49
CA TYR A 44 1.30 1.04 -11.77
C TYR A 44 0.95 -0.31 -11.18
N HIS A 45 1.93 -1.21 -11.18
CA HIS A 45 2.01 -2.32 -10.25
C HIS A 45 2.97 -1.94 -9.12
N THR A 46 2.57 -2.15 -7.87
CA THR A 46 3.40 -1.87 -6.70
C THR A 46 3.50 -3.09 -5.78
N SER A 47 4.62 -3.18 -5.05
CA SER A 47 4.82 -4.13 -3.96
C SER A 47 5.64 -3.50 -2.84
N ILE A 48 5.56 -4.08 -1.65
CA ILE A 48 6.32 -3.67 -0.48
C ILE A 48 7.37 -4.74 -0.16
N VAL A 49 8.61 -4.35 0.06
CA VAL A 49 9.67 -5.26 0.50
C VAL A 49 10.09 -4.89 1.92
N VAL A 50 10.07 -5.88 2.81
CA VAL A 50 10.59 -5.76 4.19
C VAL A 50 11.55 -6.91 4.42
N GLY A 51 12.82 -6.59 4.69
CA GLY A 51 13.88 -7.61 4.77
C GLY A 51 14.08 -8.33 3.43
N GLN A 52 13.83 -9.64 3.39
CA GLN A 52 14.01 -10.49 2.21
C GLN A 52 12.69 -10.99 1.61
N VAL A 53 11.57 -10.33 1.93
CA VAL A 53 10.24 -10.75 1.48
C VAL A 53 9.54 -9.58 0.79
N GLU A 54 9.06 -9.83 -0.41
CA GLU A 54 8.13 -8.99 -1.16
C GLU A 54 6.68 -9.37 -0.83
N TYR A 55 5.86 -8.35 -0.62
CA TYR A 55 4.43 -8.45 -0.39
C TYR A 55 3.69 -7.71 -1.49
N SER A 56 2.79 -8.40 -2.19
CA SER A 56 1.93 -7.79 -3.22
C SER A 56 0.52 -8.37 -3.14
N PHE A 57 -0.49 -7.63 -3.60
CA PHE A 57 -1.87 -8.13 -3.66
C PHE A 57 -2.25 -8.53 -5.08
N SER A 58 -2.91 -9.67 -5.22
CA SER A 58 -3.32 -10.26 -6.50
C SER A 58 -4.68 -10.95 -6.36
N GLY A 59 -5.17 -11.57 -7.45
CA GLY A 59 -6.37 -12.41 -7.41
C GLY A 59 -6.30 -13.57 -6.40
N GLN A 60 -5.10 -13.97 -5.97
CA GLN A 60 -4.87 -15.04 -4.98
C GLN A 60 -4.74 -14.51 -3.54
N GLY A 61 -5.03 -13.23 -3.29
CA GLY A 61 -4.83 -12.61 -1.98
C GLY A 61 -3.47 -11.91 -1.88
N ILE A 62 -3.02 -11.68 -0.65
CA ILE A 62 -1.65 -11.20 -0.38
C ILE A 62 -0.66 -12.33 -0.73
N ARG A 63 0.35 -11.98 -1.52
CA ARG A 63 1.40 -12.87 -1.99
C ARG A 63 2.69 -12.51 -1.30
N GLU A 64 3.37 -13.51 -0.77
CA GLU A 64 4.71 -13.41 -0.20
C GLU A 64 5.70 -14.09 -1.14
N THR A 65 6.69 -13.34 -1.61
CA THR A 65 7.69 -13.83 -2.58
C THR A 65 9.08 -13.34 -2.23
N LYS A 66 10.10 -13.87 -2.92
CA LYS A 66 11.42 -13.24 -2.92
C LYS A 66 11.32 -11.82 -3.51
N PRO A 67 12.25 -10.90 -3.17
CA PRO A 67 12.19 -9.52 -3.65
C PRO A 67 12.05 -9.42 -5.18
N LEU A 68 11.13 -8.57 -5.62
CA LEU A 68 10.89 -8.19 -7.02
C LEU A 68 10.42 -9.31 -7.96
N VAL A 69 10.04 -10.47 -7.43
CA VAL A 69 9.46 -11.57 -8.24
C VAL A 69 8.21 -11.11 -8.97
N SER A 70 7.35 -10.32 -8.32
CA SER A 70 6.12 -9.82 -8.95
C SER A 70 6.37 -8.82 -10.09
N HIS A 71 7.57 -8.26 -10.18
CA HIS A 71 7.99 -7.31 -11.20
C HIS A 71 8.81 -7.94 -12.34
N SER A 72 9.38 -9.12 -12.12
CA SER A 72 10.35 -9.77 -13.04
C SER A 72 9.87 -9.97 -14.49
N MET A 73 8.57 -10.17 -14.68
CA MET A 73 7.97 -10.40 -16.00
C MET A 73 7.41 -9.12 -16.64
N LEU A 74 7.54 -7.97 -15.97
CA LEU A 74 7.05 -6.70 -16.47
C LEU A 74 8.08 -6.08 -17.44
N LYS A 75 7.57 -5.51 -18.54
CA LYS A 75 8.43 -5.02 -19.64
C LYS A 75 9.15 -3.70 -19.34
N ARG A 76 8.72 -2.97 -18.32
CA ARG A 76 9.28 -1.66 -17.95
C ARG A 76 10.15 -1.78 -16.71
N GLU A 77 11.06 -0.83 -16.57
CA GLU A 77 11.93 -0.73 -15.41
C GLU A 77 11.13 -0.62 -14.11
N THR A 78 11.67 -1.23 -13.06
CA THR A 78 11.11 -1.19 -11.72
C THR A 78 11.86 -0.16 -10.89
N GLU A 79 11.17 0.88 -10.44
CA GLU A 79 11.69 1.81 -9.43
C GLU A 79 11.65 1.09 -8.08
N VAL A 80 12.78 1.04 -7.38
CA VAL A 80 12.85 0.52 -6.00
C VAL A 80 13.42 1.60 -5.11
N LYS A 81 12.67 1.99 -4.09
CA LYS A 81 13.04 3.07 -3.18
C LYS A 81 12.86 2.63 -1.74
N ILE A 82 13.86 2.88 -0.89
CA ILE A 82 13.68 2.84 0.56
C ILE A 82 12.80 4.04 0.93
N VAL A 83 11.64 3.76 1.52
CA VAL A 83 10.64 4.77 1.89
C VAL A 83 10.59 5.00 3.41
N GLY A 84 11.26 4.16 4.19
CA GLY A 84 11.42 4.34 5.62
C GLY A 84 12.01 3.12 6.29
N TYR A 85 11.98 3.13 7.62
CA TYR A 85 12.42 2.03 8.47
C TYR A 85 11.31 1.72 9.47
N THR A 86 11.13 0.45 9.77
CA THR A 86 10.02 -0.02 10.62
C THR A 86 10.51 -1.04 11.64
N PRO A 87 10.01 -0.99 12.90
CA PRO A 87 10.21 -2.06 13.86
C PRO A 87 9.29 -3.26 13.59
N TYR A 88 8.33 -3.13 12.67
CA TYR A 88 7.32 -4.15 12.38
C TYR A 88 7.78 -5.12 11.31
N SER A 89 7.55 -6.42 11.54
CA SER A 89 7.74 -7.44 10.52
C SER A 89 6.65 -7.37 9.44
N GLY A 90 6.99 -7.80 8.22
CA GLY A 90 5.99 -7.99 7.18
C GLY A 90 4.94 -9.05 7.56
N TYR A 91 5.28 -10.04 8.40
CA TYR A 91 4.32 -11.00 8.93
C TYR A 91 3.22 -10.32 9.78
N GLN A 92 3.58 -9.41 10.69
CA GLN A 92 2.61 -8.65 11.48
C GLN A 92 1.68 -7.80 10.59
N MET A 93 2.23 -7.22 9.53
CA MET A 93 1.45 -6.49 8.52
C MET A 93 0.44 -7.43 7.83
N VAL A 94 0.88 -8.59 7.36
CA VAL A 94 0.01 -9.58 6.69
C VAL A 94 -1.09 -10.08 7.64
N MET A 95 -0.76 -10.40 8.89
CA MET A 95 -1.75 -10.85 9.89
C MET A 95 -2.93 -9.87 10.00
N LEU A 96 -2.66 -8.56 10.00
CA LEU A 96 -3.72 -7.56 10.07
C LEU A 96 -4.41 -7.35 8.73
N LEU A 97 -3.65 -7.25 7.64
CA LEU A 97 -4.18 -6.85 6.34
C LEU A 97 -4.92 -7.97 5.60
N ASN A 98 -4.63 -9.24 5.90
CA ASN A 98 -5.21 -10.38 5.19
C ASN A 98 -6.75 -10.39 5.24
N GLN A 99 -7.36 -9.96 6.34
CA GLN A 99 -8.82 -9.86 6.46
C GLN A 99 -9.43 -8.83 5.49
N PHE A 100 -8.67 -7.80 5.10
CA PHE A 100 -9.09 -6.76 4.18
C PHE A 100 -8.74 -7.10 2.74
N PHE A 101 -7.78 -8.00 2.50
CA PHE A 101 -7.29 -8.40 1.19
C PHE A 101 -7.40 -9.92 0.96
N PRO A 102 -8.60 -10.54 1.11
CA PRO A 102 -8.76 -11.96 0.89
C PRO A 102 -8.64 -12.31 -0.61
N PRO A 103 -8.36 -13.59 -0.93
CA PRO A 103 -8.38 -14.10 -2.30
C PRO A 103 -9.70 -13.81 -3.02
N ALA A 104 -9.66 -13.81 -4.36
CA ALA A 104 -10.80 -13.55 -5.24
C ALA A 104 -11.47 -12.17 -5.10
N THR A 105 -10.82 -11.20 -4.44
CA THR A 105 -11.31 -9.82 -4.29
C THR A 105 -10.52 -8.77 -5.07
N TYR A 106 -9.50 -9.17 -5.82
CA TYR A 106 -8.73 -8.24 -6.65
C TYR A 106 -9.59 -7.60 -7.73
N ASP A 107 -9.44 -6.28 -7.87
CA ASP A 107 -10.04 -5.45 -8.91
C ASP A 107 -9.06 -4.35 -9.32
N LEU A 108 -8.81 -4.26 -10.63
CA LEU A 108 -7.83 -3.34 -11.21
C LEU A 108 -8.04 -1.86 -10.82
N LEU A 109 -9.29 -1.43 -10.57
CA LEU A 109 -9.63 -0.03 -10.33
C LEU A 109 -10.04 0.27 -8.88
N CYS A 110 -10.62 -0.71 -8.18
CA CYS A 110 -11.18 -0.51 -6.85
C CYS A 110 -10.29 -1.06 -5.73
N LYS A 111 -9.64 -2.21 -5.95
CA LYS A 111 -8.91 -2.95 -4.93
C LYS A 111 -7.78 -3.78 -5.55
N ASN A 112 -6.62 -3.17 -5.68
CA ASN A 112 -5.47 -3.72 -6.37
C ASN A 112 -4.21 -3.66 -5.49
N CYS A 113 -3.05 -3.95 -6.09
CA CYS A 113 -1.76 -3.88 -5.43
C CYS A 113 -1.43 -2.48 -4.86
N ASN A 114 -1.85 -1.38 -5.50
CA ASN A 114 -1.62 -0.03 -5.00
C ASN A 114 -2.43 0.26 -3.74
N SER A 115 -3.70 -0.18 -3.71
CA SER A 115 -4.51 -0.08 -2.50
C SER A 115 -3.96 -0.89 -1.34
N PHE A 116 -3.36 -2.05 -1.62
CA PHE A 116 -2.62 -2.85 -0.64
C PHE A 116 -1.37 -2.14 -0.16
N SER A 117 -0.52 -1.66 -1.07
CA SER A 117 0.71 -0.94 -0.76
C SER A 117 0.44 0.32 0.08
N ASP A 118 -0.65 1.05 -0.17
CA ASP A 118 -1.07 2.18 0.67
C ASP A 118 -1.37 1.76 2.12
N CYS A 119 -2.15 0.69 2.31
CA CYS A 119 -2.47 0.16 3.64
C CYS A 119 -1.22 -0.41 4.35
N ALA A 120 -0.35 -1.07 3.58
CA ALA A 120 0.91 -1.65 4.06
C ALA A 120 1.89 -0.57 4.52
N LEU A 121 2.11 0.47 3.72
CA LEU A 121 2.93 1.62 4.12
C LEU A 121 2.37 2.32 5.35
N PHE A 122 1.05 2.44 5.44
CA PHE A 122 0.43 3.06 6.60
C PHE A 122 0.60 2.21 7.86
N PHE A 123 0.52 0.88 7.76
CA PHE A 123 0.80 -0.01 8.87
C PHE A 123 2.26 0.06 9.31
N LEU A 124 3.20 -0.01 8.36
CA LEU A 124 4.63 -0.13 8.66
C LEU A 124 5.27 1.20 9.07
N LEU A 125 4.82 2.31 8.50
CA LEU A 125 5.48 3.62 8.60
C LEU A 125 4.54 4.76 9.01
N GLY A 126 3.24 4.54 9.07
CA GLY A 126 2.25 5.63 9.25
C GLY A 126 2.12 6.55 8.03
N GLN A 127 2.69 6.17 6.89
CA GLN A 127 2.72 6.98 5.67
C GLN A 127 1.77 6.45 4.61
N ARG A 128 1.29 7.34 3.73
CA ARG A 128 0.42 6.99 2.60
C ARG A 128 1.24 6.77 1.33
N LEU A 129 0.74 5.93 0.43
CA LEU A 129 1.32 5.76 -0.90
C LEU A 129 1.25 7.08 -1.68
N GLU A 130 2.35 7.44 -2.35
CA GLU A 130 2.40 8.65 -3.18
C GLU A 130 1.25 8.67 -4.20
N ALA A 131 0.58 9.82 -4.34
CA ALA A 131 -0.64 9.93 -5.12
C ALA A 131 -0.47 9.52 -6.59
N LYS A 132 0.76 9.60 -7.15
CA LYS A 132 1.08 9.21 -8.53
C LYS A 132 0.69 7.75 -8.82
N TYR A 133 0.88 6.85 -7.86
CA TYR A 133 0.62 5.42 -8.02
C TYR A 133 -0.87 5.06 -8.01
N SER A 134 -1.72 5.89 -7.38
CA SER A 134 -3.18 5.68 -7.27
C SER A 134 -4.01 6.60 -8.19
N ARG A 135 -3.37 7.33 -9.12
CA ARG A 135 -4.07 8.27 -10.01
C ARG A 135 -5.16 7.59 -10.83
N MET A 136 -4.89 6.39 -11.36
CA MET A 136 -5.85 5.64 -12.17
C MET A 136 -7.10 5.22 -11.37
N GLU A 137 -6.91 4.69 -10.17
CA GLU A 137 -8.01 4.31 -9.27
C GLU A 137 -8.87 5.53 -8.92
N LYS A 138 -8.23 6.66 -8.57
CA LYS A 138 -8.93 7.91 -8.23
C LYS A 138 -9.71 8.46 -9.42
N TYR A 139 -9.17 8.34 -10.63
CA TYR A 139 -9.85 8.76 -11.85
C TYR A 139 -11.11 7.92 -12.12
N GLY A 140 -11.07 6.62 -11.82
CA GLY A 140 -12.18 5.68 -12.04
C GLY A 140 -13.37 5.81 -11.07
N LYS A 141 -13.30 6.65 -10.03
CA LYS A 141 -14.35 6.76 -8.99
C LYS A 141 -15.61 7.53 -9.40
N THR A 142 -15.60 8.30 -10.50
CA THR A 142 -16.77 9.08 -10.94
C THR A 142 -17.31 8.61 -12.29
N GLY A 143 -18.65 8.59 -12.45
CA GLY A 143 -19.36 7.89 -13.54
C GLY A 143 -18.80 8.12 -14.94
N GLN A 144 -18.72 9.38 -15.40
CA GLN A 144 -18.23 9.69 -16.75
C GLN A 144 -16.75 9.32 -16.93
N LYS A 145 -15.93 9.50 -15.89
CA LYS A 145 -14.49 9.18 -15.92
C LYS A 145 -14.26 7.66 -15.94
N ARG A 146 -15.10 6.90 -15.25
CA ARG A 146 -15.08 5.42 -15.26
C ARG A 146 -15.37 4.88 -16.65
N ILE A 147 -16.38 5.40 -17.33
CA ILE A 147 -16.72 5.00 -18.70
C ILE A 147 -15.55 5.30 -19.65
N GLY A 148 -14.99 6.52 -19.59
CA GLY A 148 -13.82 6.89 -20.39
C GLY A 148 -12.60 6.01 -20.12
N LEU A 149 -12.34 5.69 -18.86
CA LEU A 149 -11.25 4.80 -18.45
C LEU A 149 -11.46 3.37 -18.97
N MET A 150 -12.66 2.81 -18.84
CA MET A 150 -12.98 1.48 -19.38
C MET A 150 -12.81 1.41 -20.89
N SER A 151 -13.24 2.45 -21.62
CA SER A 151 -13.00 2.57 -23.06
C SER A 151 -11.50 2.64 -23.37
N GLY A 152 -10.73 3.40 -22.60
CA GLY A 152 -9.27 3.48 -22.74
C GLY A 152 -8.57 2.14 -22.51
N LEU A 153 -8.98 1.39 -21.48
CA LEU A 153 -8.47 0.04 -21.22
C LEU A 153 -8.81 -0.92 -22.38
N ARG A 154 -10.02 -0.83 -22.92
CA ARG A 154 -10.44 -1.63 -24.09
C ARG A 154 -9.61 -1.32 -25.34
N LEU A 155 -9.25 -0.05 -25.58
CA LEU A 155 -8.35 0.34 -26.67
C LEU A 155 -6.94 -0.23 -26.51
N LEU A 156 -6.50 -0.48 -25.27
CA LEU A 156 -5.24 -1.17 -24.97
C LEU A 156 -5.37 -2.70 -25.05
N GLY A 157 -6.51 -3.22 -25.52
CA GLY A 157 -6.78 -4.65 -25.62
C GLY A 157 -7.13 -5.32 -24.28
N MET A 158 -7.40 -4.55 -23.22
CA MET A 158 -7.79 -5.09 -21.92
C MET A 158 -9.31 -5.14 -21.78
N ASN A 159 -9.85 -6.34 -21.61
CA ASN A 159 -11.24 -6.55 -21.22
C ASN A 159 -11.36 -6.51 -19.69
N TYR A 160 -11.45 -5.30 -19.14
CA TYR A 160 -11.67 -5.12 -17.71
C TYR A 160 -13.13 -5.45 -17.32
N HIS A 161 -13.28 -6.36 -16.37
CA HIS A 161 -14.54 -6.69 -15.72
C HIS A 161 -14.44 -6.34 -14.24
N PRO A 162 -15.32 -5.46 -13.70
CA PRO A 162 -15.34 -5.17 -12.28
C PRO A 162 -15.58 -6.43 -11.46
N ASN A 163 -14.80 -6.61 -10.39
CA ASN A 163 -15.02 -7.69 -9.45
C ASN A 163 -16.10 -7.28 -8.44
N PRO A 164 -17.27 -7.95 -8.40
CA PRO A 164 -18.36 -7.59 -7.50
C PRO A 164 -17.95 -7.65 -6.02
N ASN A 165 -17.01 -8.53 -5.66
CA ASN A 165 -16.52 -8.68 -4.28
C ASN A 165 -15.62 -7.51 -3.82
N SER A 166 -15.30 -6.57 -4.71
CA SER A 166 -14.45 -5.41 -4.43
C SER A 166 -15.21 -4.08 -4.38
N GLN A 167 -16.49 -4.05 -4.76
CA GLN A 167 -17.21 -2.80 -5.02
C GLN A 167 -17.36 -1.90 -3.79
N ASN A 168 -17.45 -2.50 -2.61
CA ASN A 168 -17.60 -1.78 -1.34
C ASN A 168 -16.26 -1.54 -0.63
N PHE A 169 -15.15 -1.93 -1.25
CA PHE A 169 -13.83 -1.73 -0.65
C PHE A 169 -13.47 -0.25 -0.60
N GLN A 170 -13.05 0.21 0.58
CA GLN A 170 -12.61 1.58 0.79
C GLN A 170 -11.29 1.57 1.56
N VAL A 171 -10.23 2.07 0.91
CA VAL A 171 -8.90 2.18 1.53
C VAL A 171 -8.96 2.92 2.86
N GLU A 172 -9.69 4.04 2.94
CA GLU A 172 -9.77 4.82 4.18
C GLU A 172 -10.36 4.03 5.36
N GLN A 173 -11.34 3.14 5.12
CA GLN A 173 -11.86 2.28 6.18
C GLN A 173 -10.80 1.29 6.68
N VAL A 174 -9.94 0.78 5.80
CA VAL A 174 -8.82 -0.07 6.21
C VAL A 174 -7.80 0.75 6.99
N ILE A 175 -7.48 1.96 6.55
CA ILE A 175 -6.57 2.87 7.25
C ILE A 175 -7.09 3.16 8.67
N ASP A 176 -8.38 3.47 8.84
CA ASP A 176 -8.98 3.71 10.16
C ASP A 176 -8.89 2.48 11.06
N ARG A 177 -9.13 1.28 10.52
CA ARG A 177 -8.95 0.02 11.25
C ARG A 177 -7.49 -0.23 11.62
N VAL A 178 -6.57 0.11 10.74
CA VAL A 178 -5.13 0.04 10.99
C VAL A 178 -4.75 1.03 12.09
N LYS A 179 -5.22 2.28 12.07
CA LYS A 179 -4.98 3.27 13.15
C LYS A 179 -5.45 2.77 14.51
N ALA A 180 -6.63 2.14 14.56
CA ALA A 180 -7.22 1.64 15.80
C ALA A 180 -6.59 0.33 16.33
N TYR A 181 -5.74 -0.33 15.55
CA TYR A 181 -5.16 -1.61 15.93
C TYR A 181 -4.09 -1.46 17.01
N LYS A 182 -4.29 -2.14 18.15
CA LYS A 182 -3.37 -2.18 19.31
C LYS A 182 -2.68 -3.53 19.48
N GLY A 183 -2.35 -4.20 18.38
CA GLY A 183 -1.76 -5.54 18.45
C GLY A 183 -0.35 -5.56 19.03
N PRO A 184 0.22 -6.78 19.19
CA PRO A 184 1.48 -6.98 19.89
C PRO A 184 2.61 -6.15 19.29
N GLY A 185 3.25 -5.34 20.13
CA GLY A 185 4.42 -4.53 19.77
C GLY A 185 4.10 -3.23 19.02
N ARG A 186 2.82 -2.90 18.79
CA ARG A 186 2.46 -1.64 18.11
C ARG A 186 2.50 -0.45 19.06
N GLN A 187 3.41 0.48 18.79
CA GLN A 187 3.43 1.80 19.41
C GLN A 187 2.42 2.71 18.69
N ASP A 188 1.82 3.65 19.42
CA ASP A 188 0.85 4.60 18.85
C ASP A 188 1.51 5.38 17.71
N ILE A 189 0.92 5.29 16.51
CA ILE A 189 1.35 6.10 15.37
C ILE A 189 0.86 7.52 15.65
N HIS A 190 1.72 8.36 16.21
CA HIS A 190 1.46 9.79 16.28
C HIS A 190 1.53 10.36 14.86
N ASP A 191 0.46 11.05 14.44
CA ASP A 191 0.32 11.72 13.15
C ASP A 191 1.37 12.85 13.00
N GLY A 192 2.65 12.53 12.80
CA GLY A 192 3.71 13.36 12.22
C GLY A 192 3.88 14.81 12.73
N LYS A 193 3.20 15.24 13.78
CA LYS A 193 3.36 16.54 14.42
C LYS A 193 4.30 16.33 15.59
N SER A 194 5.53 16.81 15.43
CA SER A 194 6.50 16.88 16.51
C SER A 194 5.84 17.53 17.75
N PRO A 195 5.94 16.94 18.94
CA PRO A 195 5.48 17.57 20.19
C PRO A 195 6.38 18.71 20.68
N THR A 196 7.33 19.19 19.87
CA THR A 196 8.35 20.13 20.29
C THR A 196 8.22 21.46 19.55
N ASP A 197 7.14 22.17 19.83
CA ASP A 197 7.22 23.63 19.92
C ASP A 197 6.64 24.00 21.28
N PRO A 198 7.47 24.37 22.28
CA PRO A 198 6.93 25.01 23.46
C PRO A 198 6.21 26.27 23.00
N CYS A 199 4.91 26.31 23.26
CA CYS A 199 4.09 27.50 23.15
C CYS A 199 4.87 28.62 23.84
N CYS A 200 5.30 29.62 23.06
CA CYS A 200 6.01 30.78 23.57
C CYS A 200 5.02 31.66 24.34
N CYS A 201 4.62 31.17 25.50
CA CYS A 201 3.91 31.89 26.53
C CYS A 201 4.88 32.03 27.69
N HIS A 202 5.67 33.12 27.72
CA HIS A 202 6.13 33.83 28.91
C HIS A 202 6.89 35.07 28.43
N LEU A 203 6.28 36.24 28.60
CA LEU A 203 6.65 37.19 29.66
C LEU A 203 7.93 37.95 29.33
N PHE A 204 7.79 39.19 28.87
CA PHE A 204 8.46 40.31 29.53
C PHE A 204 7.51 41.51 29.56
N PHE A 205 7.26 41.95 30.79
CA PHE A 205 6.81 43.29 31.16
C PHE A 205 7.80 44.34 30.67
#